data_AF-A0A7D6VD18-F1
#
_entry.id   AF-A0A7D6VD18-F1
#
_cell.length_a   1.000
_cell.length_b   1.000
_cell.length_c   1.000
_cell.angle_alpha   90.00
_cell.angle_beta   90.00
_cell.angle_gamma   90.00
#
_symmetry.space_group_name_H-M   'P 1'
#
loop_
_entity.id
_entity.type
_entity.pdbx_description
1 polymer ?
#
loop_
_entity_poly.entity_id
_entity_poly.type
_entity_poly.pdbx_seq_one_letter_code
_entity_poly.pdbx_strand_id
1 'polypeptide(L)' 'MTYLLALIAIVAVAMLCWKAFGPQRPSGTGVAPTRQHRIIGPDDDPEFLRRLSRERHDGESP' A
#
# COMPACT_ATOMS: atom_id res chain seq x y z
N MET A 1 -9.33 1.22 41.55
CA MET A 1 -8.17 0.84 40.69
C MET A 1 -8.58 -0.10 39.56
N THR A 2 -9.29 -1.19 39.84
CA THR A 2 -9.82 -2.11 38.82
C THR A 2 -10.69 -1.43 37.76
N TYR A 3 -11.54 -0.48 38.16
CA TYR A 3 -12.35 0.31 37.23
C TYR A 3 -11.53 1.13 36.22
N LEU A 4 -10.37 1.66 36.63
CA LEU A 4 -9.47 2.40 35.73
C LEU A 4 -8.85 1.45 34.70
N LEU A 5 -8.40 0.28 35.15
CA LEU A 5 -7.83 -0.75 34.26
C LEU A 5 -8.89 -1.30 33.29
N ALA A 6 -10.12 -1.52 33.75
CA ALA A 6 -11.24 -1.93 32.90
C ALA A 6 -11.57 -0.88 31.84
N LEU A 7 -11.57 0.40 32.20
CA LEU A 7 -11.77 1.49 31.25
C LEU A 7 -10.69 1.51 30.17
N ILE A 8 -9.42 1.38 30.55
CA ILE A 8 -8.29 1.32 29.60
C ILE A 8 -8.43 0.12 28.67
N ALA A 9 -8.78 -1.05 29.20
CA ALA A 9 -8.98 -2.26 28.39
C ALA A 9 -10.11 -2.08 27.35
N ILE A 10 -11.23 -1.47 27.74
CA ILE A 10 -12.34 -1.18 26.83
C ILE A 10 -11.90 -0.23 25.71
N VAL A 11 -11.19 0.86 26.06
CA VAL A 11 -10.67 1.83 25.07
C VAL A 11 -9.67 1.17 24.12
N ALA A 12 -8.78 0.32 24.63
CA ALA A 12 -7.80 -0.41 23.82
C ALA A 12 -8.48 -1.36 22.81
N VAL A 13 -9.52 -2.09 23.25
CA VAL A 13 -10.30 -2.97 22.35
C VAL A 13 -11.03 -2.15 21.29
N ALA A 14 -11.67 -1.04 21.67
CA ALA A 14 -12.34 -0.15 20.71
C ALA A 14 -11.37 0.40 19.65
N MET A 15 -10.16 0.81 20.06
CA MET A 15 -9.09 1.24 19.16
C MET A 15 -8.62 0.11 18.23
N LEU A 16 -8.48 -1.11 18.75
CA LEU A 16 -8.09 -2.26 17.93
C LEU A 16 -9.17 -2.63 16.91
N CYS A 17 -10.45 -2.62 17.32
CA CYS A 17 -11.58 -2.81 16.43
C CYS A 17 -11.65 -1.71 15.37
N TRP A 18 -11.40 -0.44 15.75
CA TRP A 18 -11.30 0.66 14.79
C TRP A 18 -10.13 0.50 13.83
N LYS A 19 -8.99 -0.05 14.28
CA LYS A 19 -7.83 -0.23 13.40
C LYS A 19 -7.97 -1.43 12.46
N ALA A 20 -8.67 -2.47 12.89
CA ALA A 20 -8.91 -3.68 12.10
C ALA A 20 -10.11 -3.53 11.13
N PHE A 21 -11.17 -2.86 11.56
CA PHE A 21 -12.44 -2.74 10.82
C PHE A 21 -12.84 -1.29 10.54
N GLY A 22 -11.98 -0.32 10.87
CA GLY A 22 -12.23 1.08 10.55
C GLY A 22 -12.46 1.26 9.06
N PRO A 23 -13.17 2.34 8.67
CA PRO A 23 -13.49 2.59 7.27
C PRO A 23 -12.22 2.41 6.44
N GLN A 24 -12.22 1.43 5.52
CA GLN A 24 -11.19 1.31 4.50
C GLN A 24 -11.11 2.70 3.89
N ARG A 25 -10.03 3.44 4.19
CA ARG A 25 -9.79 4.70 3.49
C ARG A 25 -9.78 4.28 2.04
N PRO A 26 -10.70 4.78 1.17
CA PRO A 26 -10.57 4.54 -0.25
C PRO A 26 -9.14 4.94 -0.58
N SER A 27 -8.40 4.04 -1.22
CA SER A 27 -6.96 3.99 -1.37
C SER A 27 -6.35 5.23 -2.05
N GLY A 28 -6.53 6.42 -1.47
CA GLY A 28 -6.33 7.70 -2.14
C GLY A 28 -6.12 8.93 -1.25
N THR A 29 -6.36 8.89 0.06
CA THR A 29 -6.16 10.09 0.92
C THR A 29 -5.59 9.82 2.32
N GLY A 30 -5.11 8.60 2.60
CA GLY A 30 -4.07 8.44 3.61
C GLY A 30 -2.75 8.82 2.97
N VAL A 31 -2.03 9.80 3.53
CA VAL A 31 -0.66 10.18 3.19
C VAL A 31 0.03 9.01 2.50
N ALA A 32 0.13 9.06 1.16
CA ALA A 32 0.94 8.10 0.44
C ALA A 32 2.27 8.10 1.19
N PRO A 33 2.81 6.95 1.66
CA PRO A 33 4.21 6.93 2.04
C PRO A 33 4.91 7.39 0.78
N THR A 34 5.33 8.67 0.82
CA THR A 34 5.97 9.43 -0.24
C THR A 34 6.82 8.45 -0.97
N ARG A 35 6.42 8.06 -2.20
CA ARG A 35 7.07 7.06 -3.07
C ARG A 35 8.39 6.73 -2.42
N GLN A 36 8.37 5.78 -1.47
CA GLN A 36 9.65 5.35 -0.93
C GLN A 36 10.35 4.97 -2.20
N HIS A 37 11.53 5.55 -2.40
CA HIS A 37 12.43 5.23 -3.48
C HIS A 37 12.58 3.72 -3.40
N ARG A 38 11.60 3.00 -3.95
CA ARG A 38 11.58 1.56 -4.06
C ARG A 38 12.73 1.46 -5.01
N ILE A 39 13.84 0.97 -4.47
CA ILE A 39 15.01 0.65 -5.23
C ILE A 39 14.49 -0.44 -6.17
N ILE A 40 13.94 0.03 -7.29
CA ILE A 40 13.39 -0.75 -8.37
C ILE A 40 14.66 -1.24 -9.03
N GLY A 41 14.82 -2.56 -9.03
CA GLY A 41 15.93 -3.17 -9.74
C GLY A 41 15.92 -2.71 -11.19
N PRO A 42 17.08 -2.65 -11.86
CA PRO A 42 17.14 -2.32 -13.29
C PRO A 42 16.25 -3.20 -14.18
N ASP A 43 15.80 -4.36 -13.68
CA ASP A 43 14.91 -5.29 -14.38
C ASP A 43 13.40 -4.98 -14.18
N ASP A 44 13.06 -4.22 -13.14
CA ASP A 44 11.68 -3.87 -12.75
C ASP A 44 11.31 -2.43 -13.15
N ASP A 45 12.16 -1.76 -13.93
CA ASP A 45 11.89 -0.40 -14.36
C ASP A 45 10.79 -0.41 -15.46
N PRO A 46 9.74 0.41 -15.27
CA PRO A 46 8.61 0.40 -16.19
C PRO A 46 9.00 0.87 -17.60
N GLU A 47 10.10 1.61 -17.73
CA GLU A 47 10.57 2.15 -19.00
C GLU A 47 11.28 1.08 -19.86
N PHE A 48 12.11 0.21 -19.29
CA PHE A 48 12.70 -0.93 -20.01
C PHE A 48 11.63 -1.90 -20.52
N LEU A 49 10.69 -2.29 -19.65
CA LEU A 49 9.59 -3.20 -20.03
C LEU A 49 8.75 -2.61 -21.16
N ARG A 50 8.51 -1.29 -21.14
CA ARG A 50 7.82 -0.59 -22.24
C ARG A 50 8.60 -0.66 -23.55
N ARG A 51 9.92 -0.48 -23.53
CA ARG A 51 10.76 -0.57 -24.74
C ARG A 51 10.75 -1.99 -25.29
N LEU A 52 10.95 -3.00 -24.45
CA LEU A 52 10.92 -4.41 -24.85
C LEU A 52 9.54 -4.82 -25.44
N SER A 53 8.45 -4.33 -24.84
CA SER A 53 7.09 -4.61 -25.33
C SER A 53 6.83 -4.00 -26.72
N ARG A 54 7.41 -2.83 -27.02
CA ARG A 54 7.29 -2.19 -28.34
C ARG A 54 8.08 -2.95 -29.39
N GLU A 55 9.34 -3.27 -29.09
CA GLU A 55 10.20 -3.99 -30.02
C GLU A 55 9.68 -5.39 -30.35
N ARG A 56 9.08 -6.08 -29.37
CA ARG A 56 8.38 -7.36 -29.60
C ARG A 56 7.14 -7.22 -30.49
N HIS A 57 6.39 -6.13 -30.36
CA HIS A 57 5.19 -5.90 -31.16
C HIS A 57 5.54 -5.53 -32.60
N ASP A 58 6.57 -4.71 -32.78
CA ASP A 58 7.02 -4.24 -34.09
C ASP A 58 7.72 -5.35 -34.88
N GLY A 59 8.42 -6.28 -34.21
CA GLY A 59 9.05 -7.46 -34.83
C GLY A 59 8.11 -8.62 -35.20
N GLU A 60 6.86 -8.59 -34.72
CA GLU A 60 5.80 -9.57 -35.04
C GLU A 60 4.86 -9.03 -36.14
N SER A 61 5.23 -7.94 -36.82
CA SER A 61 4.54 -7.48 -38.03
C SER A 61 5.10 -8.23 -39.25
N PRO A 62 4.32 -9.08 -39.94
CA PRO A 62 4.73 -9.78 -41.16
C PRO A 62 4.88 -8.87 -42.38
#